data_AF-A0A839TPF2-F1
#
_entry.id   AF-A0A839TPF2-F1
#
_cell.length_a   1.000
_cell.length_b   1.000
_cell.length_c   1.000
_cell.angle_alpha   90.00
_cell.angle_beta   90.00
_cell.angle_gamma   90.00
#
_symmetry.space_group_name_H-M   'P 1'
#
loop_
_entity.id
_entity.type
_entity.pdbx_description
1 polymer ?
#
loop_
_entity_poly.entity_id
_entity_poly.type
_entity_poly.pdbx_seq_one_letter_code
_entity_poly.pdbx_strand_id
1 'polypeptide(L)'
;MKDPIDGSQAVKCSGCGIAIQTEQPELPGYTPEKAMDRDPVICQRCFRIKNYNEASSVAVDQDEFLRLLSQIGGKNALVIHIVDLFDFEGSLISGLQRFVGNNPVILAVNKIDLLPKVTNWNKVLNWVQKQCKEHGLKTEEIVLCSAKKNQGFDRLLDTVGSYRGDRDVYVVGATNVGKSTLINRLIRDYSDLEQELTVSRYPGTTLDMVNIPLDDGRFMIDTPGIVYPWRYSELVTREDLGAVMPDNPLKPAVYQLNEGQTLFFGAMARFDFIQGERQSFTCFVGSRVGIHRTKLERADELYAEHAGELLSPPNRENIGKLPEWTRHEFRIKRGTRMDLFVSGLGWVKVNSDQGALCAIHAPRGVKVLARPSLI
;
A
#
# COMPACT_ATOMS: atom_id res chain seq x y z
N MET A 1 -51.84 4.77 -38.10
CA MET A 1 -50.42 5.12 -37.94
C MET A 1 -50.05 4.73 -36.51
N LYS A 2 -49.26 3.67 -36.35
CA LYS A 2 -48.71 3.24 -35.07
C LYS A 2 -47.30 3.81 -34.99
N ASP A 3 -47.00 4.56 -33.95
CA ASP A 3 -45.64 4.98 -33.63
C ASP A 3 -44.78 3.75 -33.31
N PRO A 4 -43.53 3.68 -33.80
CA PRO A 4 -42.64 2.57 -33.51
C PRO A 4 -42.09 2.69 -32.08
N ILE A 5 -42.30 1.63 -31.30
CA ILE A 5 -41.69 1.42 -29.98
C ILE A 5 -40.23 1.02 -30.22
N ASP A 6 -39.31 1.98 -30.14
CA ASP A 6 -37.88 1.69 -30.02
C ASP A 6 -37.55 1.42 -28.55
N GLY A 7 -37.41 0.14 -28.23
CA GLY A 7 -37.23 -0.38 -26.88
C GLY A 7 -36.04 -1.32 -26.80
N SER A 8 -34.85 -0.85 -27.17
CA SER A 8 -33.61 -1.53 -26.75
C SER A 8 -33.35 -1.19 -25.27
N GLN A 9 -33.95 -1.95 -24.37
CA GLN A 9 -33.54 -1.93 -22.96
C GLN A 9 -32.05 -2.32 -22.91
N ALA A 10 -31.19 -1.35 -22.64
CA ALA A 10 -29.76 -1.61 -22.45
C ALA A 10 -29.59 -2.69 -21.37
N VAL A 11 -29.03 -3.82 -21.77
CA VAL A 11 -28.76 -4.96 -20.88
C VAL A 11 -27.86 -4.47 -19.76
N LYS A 12 -28.29 -4.64 -18.50
CA LYS A 12 -27.54 -4.21 -17.32
C LYS A 12 -26.83 -5.38 -16.70
N CYS A 13 -25.62 -5.14 -16.20
CA CYS A 13 -24.86 -6.09 -15.40
C CYS A 13 -25.67 -6.45 -14.14
N SER A 14 -25.94 -7.75 -13.93
CA SER A 14 -26.64 -8.20 -12.72
C SER A 14 -25.82 -7.99 -11.44
N GLY A 15 -24.50 -7.81 -11.54
CA GLY A 15 -23.62 -7.59 -10.39
C GLY A 15 -23.54 -6.13 -9.92
N CYS A 16 -23.37 -5.17 -10.82
CA CYS A 16 -23.16 -3.74 -10.46
C CYS A 16 -24.14 -2.76 -11.12
N GLY A 17 -25.10 -3.25 -11.90
CA GLY A 17 -26.15 -2.45 -12.53
C GLY A 17 -25.70 -1.51 -13.66
N ILE A 18 -24.42 -1.54 -14.06
CA ILE A 18 -23.92 -0.76 -15.21
C ILE A 18 -24.44 -1.31 -16.53
N ALA A 19 -24.63 -0.46 -17.54
CA ALA A 19 -24.95 -0.91 -18.90
C ALA A 19 -23.82 -1.78 -19.45
N ILE A 20 -24.17 -2.92 -20.03
CA ILE A 20 -23.23 -3.83 -20.66
C ILE A 20 -22.85 -3.29 -22.04
N GLN A 21 -21.55 -3.37 -22.36
CA GLN A 21 -21.01 -3.10 -23.69
C GLN A 21 -20.00 -4.19 -24.07
N THR A 22 -19.80 -4.43 -25.36
CA THR A 22 -18.97 -5.53 -25.88
C THR A 22 -17.80 -5.05 -26.74
N GLU A 23 -17.65 -3.73 -26.92
CA GLU A 23 -16.74 -3.12 -27.89
C GLU A 23 -15.38 -2.74 -27.29
N GLN A 24 -15.35 -2.20 -26.06
CA GLN A 24 -14.15 -1.57 -25.48
C GLN A 24 -13.72 -2.26 -24.17
N PRO A 25 -12.72 -3.16 -24.18
CA PRO A 25 -12.27 -3.88 -22.98
C PRO A 25 -11.85 -3.00 -21.81
N GLU A 26 -11.35 -1.80 -22.10
CA GLU A 26 -10.81 -0.86 -21.12
C GLU A 26 -11.92 -0.06 -20.40
N LEU A 27 -13.14 -0.04 -20.93
CA LEU A 27 -14.23 0.77 -20.40
C LEU A 27 -15.15 -0.01 -19.44
N PRO A 28 -15.73 0.68 -18.43
CA PRO A 28 -16.72 0.09 -17.53
C PRO A 28 -17.88 -0.57 -18.28
N GLY A 29 -18.36 -1.71 -17.78
CA GLY A 29 -19.47 -2.45 -18.40
C GLY A 29 -19.06 -3.44 -19.50
N TYR A 30 -17.76 -3.53 -19.85
CA TYR A 30 -17.30 -4.48 -20.86
C TYR A 30 -17.67 -5.93 -20.51
N THR A 31 -18.19 -6.68 -21.47
CA THR A 31 -18.36 -8.15 -21.44
C THR A 31 -18.01 -8.70 -22.81
N PRO A 32 -17.26 -9.81 -22.93
CA PRO A 32 -17.07 -10.46 -24.22
C PRO A 32 -18.42 -10.88 -24.82
N GLU A 33 -18.64 -10.73 -26.13
CA GLU A 33 -19.92 -11.10 -26.78
C GLU A 33 -20.38 -12.53 -26.43
N LYS A 34 -19.44 -13.47 -26.36
CA LYS A 34 -19.70 -14.88 -25.98
C LYS A 34 -20.25 -15.07 -24.57
N ALA A 35 -20.19 -14.05 -23.71
CA ALA A 35 -20.67 -14.07 -22.34
C ALA A 35 -21.96 -13.24 -22.15
N MET A 36 -22.50 -12.62 -23.20
CA MET A 36 -23.80 -11.92 -23.17
C MET A 36 -24.97 -12.86 -22.92
N ASP A 37 -24.88 -14.11 -23.41
CA ASP A 37 -25.93 -15.12 -23.29
C ASP A 37 -25.93 -15.85 -21.93
N ARG A 38 -25.06 -15.45 -21.00
CA ARG A 38 -25.02 -16.06 -19.66
C ARG A 38 -26.13 -15.46 -18.79
N ASP A 39 -26.82 -16.32 -18.05
CA ASP A 39 -27.78 -15.91 -17.01
C ASP A 39 -27.22 -16.27 -15.62
N PRO A 40 -26.87 -15.29 -14.76
CA PRO A 40 -26.94 -13.84 -14.98
C PRO A 40 -25.74 -13.27 -15.76
N VAL A 41 -26.00 -12.25 -16.60
CA VAL A 41 -24.95 -11.54 -17.36
C VAL A 41 -24.21 -10.57 -16.45
N ILE A 42 -22.88 -10.68 -16.42
CA ILE A 42 -22.03 -9.86 -15.55
C ILE A 42 -20.87 -9.25 -16.34
N CYS A 43 -20.58 -7.97 -16.08
CA CYS A 43 -19.44 -7.29 -16.69
C CYS A 43 -18.12 -7.96 -16.30
N GLN A 44 -17.08 -7.79 -17.11
CA GLN A 44 -15.74 -8.32 -16.90
C GLN A 44 -15.22 -7.99 -15.49
N ARG A 45 -15.55 -6.82 -14.96
CA ARG A 45 -15.25 -6.44 -13.57
C ARG A 45 -15.98 -7.32 -12.55
N CYS A 46 -17.31 -7.45 -12.64
CA CYS A 46 -18.07 -8.36 -11.78
C CYS A 46 -17.67 -9.83 -11.96
N PHE A 47 -17.31 -10.22 -13.18
CA PHE A 47 -16.77 -11.55 -13.48
C PHE A 47 -15.40 -11.77 -12.83
N ARG A 48 -14.50 -10.78 -12.85
CA ARG A 48 -13.20 -10.83 -12.18
C ARG A 48 -13.33 -10.83 -10.66
N ILE A 49 -14.29 -10.08 -10.13
CA ILE A 49 -14.66 -10.14 -8.71
C ILE A 49 -15.20 -11.52 -8.37
N LYS A 50 -16.11 -12.09 -9.17
CA LYS A 50 -16.76 -13.38 -8.89
C LYS A 50 -15.84 -14.59 -9.04
N ASN A 51 -14.95 -14.59 -10.03
CA ASN A 51 -14.14 -15.78 -10.37
C ASN A 51 -12.69 -15.69 -9.92
N TYR A 52 -12.16 -14.47 -9.80
CA TYR A 52 -10.76 -14.25 -9.42
C TYR A 52 -10.64 -13.44 -8.12
N ASN A 53 -11.75 -13.02 -7.50
CA ASN A 53 -11.77 -12.07 -6.37
C ASN A 53 -10.86 -10.85 -6.59
N GLU A 54 -10.69 -10.44 -7.85
CA GLU A 54 -9.98 -9.23 -8.23
C GLU A 54 -10.98 -8.08 -8.14
N ALA A 55 -11.18 -7.57 -6.91
CA ALA A 55 -11.79 -6.26 -6.70
C ALA A 55 -11.00 -5.25 -7.54
N SER A 56 -11.60 -4.81 -8.65
CA SER A 56 -11.00 -3.77 -9.50
C SER A 56 -10.78 -2.55 -8.62
N SER A 57 -9.51 -2.28 -8.31
CA SER A 57 -9.11 -1.17 -7.47
C SER A 57 -9.37 0.12 -8.23
N VAL A 58 -10.60 0.63 -8.13
CA VAL A 58 -10.89 2.01 -8.48
C VAL A 58 -10.14 2.84 -7.44
N ALA A 59 -9.03 3.42 -7.89
CA ALA A 59 -8.27 4.40 -7.14
C ALA A 59 -9.15 5.63 -6.92
N VAL A 60 -9.25 6.08 -5.69
CA VAL A 60 -10.03 7.27 -5.33
C VAL A 60 -9.05 8.39 -5.00
N ASP A 61 -9.40 9.61 -5.41
CA ASP A 61 -8.71 10.80 -4.93
C ASP A 61 -8.90 10.96 -3.41
N GLN A 62 -8.05 11.80 -2.80
CA GLN A 62 -8.06 11.95 -1.35
C GLN A 62 -9.38 12.55 -0.83
N ASP A 63 -9.98 13.50 -1.54
CA ASP A 63 -11.16 14.23 -1.05
C ASP A 63 -12.43 13.38 -1.08
N GLU A 64 -12.64 12.62 -2.15
CA GLU A 64 -13.76 11.69 -2.27
C GLU A 64 -13.64 10.55 -1.25
N PHE A 65 -12.43 10.08 -0.97
CA PHE A 65 -12.20 9.11 0.10
C PHE A 65 -12.47 9.70 1.50
N LEU A 66 -12.07 10.95 1.78
CA LEU A 66 -12.36 11.59 3.07
C LEU A 66 -13.87 11.78 3.28
N ARG A 67 -14.64 12.04 2.22
CA ARG A 67 -16.11 12.03 2.27
C ARG A 67 -16.62 10.63 2.60
N LEU A 68 -16.02 9.59 2.01
CA LEU A 68 -16.37 8.21 2.30
C LEU A 68 -16.21 7.88 3.78
N LEU A 69 -15.06 8.22 4.36
CA LEU A 69 -14.77 8.01 5.77
C LEU A 69 -15.72 8.81 6.69
N SER A 70 -16.06 10.04 6.33
CA SER A 70 -16.92 10.90 7.15
C SER A 70 -18.31 10.30 7.38
N GLN A 71 -18.88 9.60 6.39
CA GLN A 71 -20.18 8.95 6.61
C GLN A 71 -20.05 7.66 7.43
N ILE A 72 -18.88 6.98 7.40
CA ILE A 72 -18.62 5.84 8.32
C ILE A 72 -18.70 6.34 9.77
N GLY A 73 -18.22 7.56 10.05
CA GLY A 73 -18.32 8.16 11.38
C GLY A 73 -19.74 8.29 11.94
N GLY A 74 -20.77 8.36 11.09
CA GLY A 74 -22.17 8.40 11.51
C GLY A 74 -22.83 7.02 11.70
N LYS A 75 -22.13 5.92 11.37
CA LYS A 75 -22.64 4.55 11.46
C LYS A 75 -22.10 3.84 12.70
N ASN A 76 -22.78 2.76 13.10
CA ASN A 76 -22.30 1.83 14.12
C ASN A 76 -21.37 0.79 13.46
N ALA A 77 -20.08 1.08 13.40
CA ALA A 77 -19.11 0.35 12.59
C ALA A 77 -17.85 -0.03 13.39
N LEU A 78 -17.24 -1.16 13.05
CA LEU A 78 -15.86 -1.48 13.39
C LEU A 78 -14.99 -1.16 12.19
N VAL A 79 -13.92 -0.39 12.37
CA VAL A 79 -13.02 -0.02 11.27
C VAL A 79 -11.72 -0.82 11.38
N ILE A 80 -11.42 -1.61 10.35
CA ILE A 80 -10.12 -2.24 10.18
C ILE A 80 -9.28 -1.34 9.29
N HIS A 81 -8.31 -0.64 9.87
CA HIS A 81 -7.32 0.12 9.11
C HIS A 81 -6.12 -0.77 8.79
N ILE A 82 -5.95 -1.13 7.52
CA ILE A 82 -4.77 -1.88 7.06
C ILE A 82 -3.67 -0.93 6.59
N VAL A 83 -2.45 -1.17 7.06
CA VAL A 83 -1.24 -0.43 6.70
C VAL A 83 -0.12 -1.37 6.28
N ASP A 84 0.78 -0.91 5.42
CA ASP A 84 1.98 -1.63 5.01
C ASP A 84 3.15 -1.24 5.92
N LEU A 85 3.82 -2.20 6.55
CA LEU A 85 4.96 -1.91 7.41
C LEU A 85 6.13 -1.22 6.69
N PHE A 86 6.35 -1.52 5.41
CA PHE A 86 7.47 -1.00 4.61
C PHE A 86 7.16 0.36 3.97
N ASP A 87 5.90 0.76 4.01
CA ASP A 87 5.41 2.04 3.54
C ASP A 87 4.39 2.61 4.53
N PHE A 88 4.74 2.54 5.82
CA PHE A 88 3.81 2.89 6.91
C PHE A 88 3.34 4.34 6.81
N GLU A 89 4.27 5.27 6.56
CA GLU A 89 3.98 6.68 6.39
C GLU A 89 3.12 6.97 5.16
N GLY A 90 3.28 6.17 4.10
CA GLY A 90 2.48 6.26 2.89
C GLY A 90 1.12 5.58 3.02
N SER A 91 0.95 4.66 3.96
CA SER A 91 -0.28 3.86 4.11
C SER A 91 -1.15 4.26 5.29
N LEU A 92 -0.60 4.97 6.28
CA LEU A 92 -1.33 5.47 7.44
C LEU A 92 -2.21 6.67 7.06
N ILE A 93 -3.51 6.54 7.31
CA ILE A 93 -4.47 7.60 7.05
C ILE A 93 -4.41 8.61 8.19
N SER A 94 -3.72 9.72 7.94
CA SER A 94 -3.60 10.81 8.92
C SER A 94 -4.97 11.37 9.29
N GLY A 95 -5.26 11.44 10.59
CA GLY A 95 -6.54 11.96 11.07
C GLY A 95 -7.75 11.05 10.82
N LEU A 96 -7.55 9.77 10.46
CA LEU A 96 -8.64 8.79 10.29
C LEU A 96 -9.67 8.86 11.42
N GLN A 97 -9.21 8.93 12.68
CA GLN A 97 -10.07 9.01 13.86
C GLN A 97 -11.09 10.15 13.79
N ARG A 98 -10.74 11.29 13.17
CA ARG A 98 -11.65 12.44 13.04
C ARG A 98 -12.83 12.13 12.13
N PHE A 99 -12.62 11.28 11.14
CA PHE A 99 -13.62 10.93 10.14
C PHE A 99 -14.47 9.73 10.56
N VAL A 100 -13.86 8.76 11.25
CA VAL A 100 -14.60 7.58 11.76
C VAL A 100 -15.28 7.82 13.12
N GLY A 101 -15.10 9.00 13.72
CA GLY A 101 -15.79 9.41 14.94
C GLY A 101 -15.42 8.54 16.15
N ASN A 102 -16.44 8.00 16.81
CA ASN A 102 -16.29 7.13 17.98
C ASN A 102 -16.22 5.63 17.63
N ASN A 103 -16.17 5.30 16.35
CA ASN A 103 -16.07 3.91 15.94
C ASN A 103 -14.72 3.31 16.38
N PRO A 104 -14.70 2.09 16.95
CA PRO A 104 -13.47 1.40 17.29
C PRO A 104 -12.64 1.14 16.03
N VAL A 105 -11.32 1.33 16.16
CA VAL A 105 -10.37 1.11 15.07
C VAL A 105 -9.39 0.02 15.47
N ILE A 106 -9.30 -1.03 14.65
CA ILE A 106 -8.24 -2.04 14.73
C ILE A 106 -7.21 -1.70 13.65
N LEU A 107 -5.93 -1.60 14.02
CA LEU A 107 -4.86 -1.39 13.06
C LEU A 107 -4.22 -2.73 12.69
N ALA A 108 -4.40 -3.13 11.43
CA ALA A 108 -3.76 -4.31 10.85
C ALA A 108 -2.47 -3.89 10.13
N VAL A 109 -1.32 -4.17 10.76
CA VAL A 109 0.01 -3.89 10.18
C VAL A 109 0.46 -5.08 9.37
N ASN A 110 0.33 -4.98 8.06
CA ASN A 110 0.56 -6.07 7.13
C ASN A 110 2.02 -6.14 6.64
N LYS A 111 2.33 -7.26 5.97
CA LYS A 111 3.63 -7.58 5.32
C LYS A 111 4.78 -7.77 6.31
N ILE A 112 4.51 -8.21 7.53
CA ILE A 112 5.57 -8.47 8.52
C ILE A 112 6.55 -9.57 8.09
N ASP A 113 6.16 -10.42 7.15
CA ASP A 113 6.99 -11.49 6.60
C ASP A 113 8.20 -10.96 5.81
N LEU A 114 8.18 -9.70 5.41
CA LEU A 114 9.28 -9.07 4.68
C LEU A 114 10.42 -8.60 5.62
N LEU A 115 10.18 -8.59 6.95
CA LEU A 115 11.22 -8.28 7.91
C LEU A 115 12.21 -9.46 8.09
N PRO A 116 13.48 -9.19 8.42
CA PRO A 116 14.42 -10.23 8.78
C PRO A 116 13.92 -11.09 9.96
N LYS A 117 14.18 -12.40 9.92
CA LYS A 117 13.73 -13.36 10.97
C LYS A 117 14.15 -13.00 12.40
N VAL A 118 15.25 -12.26 12.56
CA VAL A 118 15.81 -11.85 13.86
C VAL A 118 15.18 -10.57 14.43
N THR A 119 14.08 -10.09 13.84
CA THR A 119 13.45 -8.82 14.24
C THR A 119 12.77 -8.93 15.60
N ASN A 120 13.00 -7.94 16.47
CA ASN A 120 12.32 -7.83 17.75
C ASN A 120 10.92 -7.24 17.55
N TRP A 121 9.90 -8.10 17.64
CA TRP A 121 8.50 -7.71 17.45
C TRP A 121 7.99 -6.66 18.44
N ASN A 122 8.47 -6.66 19.70
CA ASN A 122 8.09 -5.66 20.68
C ASN A 122 8.59 -4.26 20.28
N LYS A 123 9.79 -4.19 19.71
CA LYS A 123 10.36 -2.93 19.21
C LYS A 123 9.57 -2.39 18.02
N VAL A 124 9.14 -3.28 17.11
CA VAL A 124 8.25 -2.93 15.99
C VAL A 124 6.92 -2.42 16.51
N LEU A 125 6.28 -3.14 17.44
CA LEU A 125 5.00 -2.76 18.02
C LEU A 125 5.07 -1.40 18.74
N ASN A 126 6.09 -1.18 19.57
CA ASN A 126 6.32 0.10 20.24
C ASN A 126 6.51 1.25 19.23
N TRP A 127 7.22 0.99 18.13
CA TRP A 127 7.37 1.97 17.07
C TRP A 127 6.03 2.29 16.39
N VAL A 128 5.24 1.27 16.03
CA VAL A 128 3.91 1.46 15.44
C VAL A 128 3.01 2.27 16.38
N GLN A 129 2.94 1.90 17.67
CA GLN A 129 2.16 2.63 18.68
C GLN A 129 2.55 4.10 18.77
N LYS A 130 3.87 4.38 18.74
CA LYS A 130 4.37 5.76 18.72
C LYS A 130 3.90 6.49 17.47
N GLN A 131 3.98 5.87 16.29
CA GLN A 131 3.53 6.49 15.04
C GLN A 131 2.02 6.76 15.03
N CYS A 132 1.21 5.84 15.54
CA CYS A 132 -0.23 6.05 15.67
C CYS A 132 -0.54 7.27 16.55
N LYS A 133 0.15 7.38 17.70
CA LYS A 133 -0.01 8.51 18.61
C LYS A 133 0.41 9.84 17.98
N GLU A 134 1.53 9.87 17.26
CA GLU A 134 2.01 11.06 16.55
C GLU A 134 1.03 11.55 15.48
N HIS A 135 0.31 10.63 14.83
CA HIS A 135 -0.71 10.94 13.82
C HIS A 135 -2.14 11.06 14.38
N GLY A 136 -2.30 11.02 15.71
CA GLY A 136 -3.59 11.16 16.40
C GLY A 136 -4.56 10.01 16.15
N LEU A 137 -4.07 8.84 15.73
CA LEU A 137 -4.87 7.64 15.56
C LEU A 137 -5.02 6.92 16.91
N LYS A 138 -6.27 6.70 17.32
CA LYS A 138 -6.60 5.86 18.49
C LYS A 138 -6.98 4.48 17.98
N THR A 139 -6.28 3.46 18.45
CA THR A 139 -6.51 2.08 18.05
C THR A 139 -6.90 1.29 19.28
N GLU A 140 -7.94 0.46 19.17
CA GLU A 140 -8.31 -0.50 20.22
C GLU A 140 -7.25 -1.59 20.35
N GLU A 141 -6.73 -2.06 19.21
CA GLU A 141 -5.70 -3.09 19.14
C GLU A 141 -4.84 -2.90 17.88
N ILE A 142 -3.58 -3.33 17.97
CA ILE A 142 -2.63 -3.32 16.85
C ILE A 142 -2.22 -4.77 16.58
N VAL A 143 -2.59 -5.26 15.40
CA VAL A 143 -2.31 -6.63 14.99
C VAL A 143 -1.25 -6.63 13.90
N LEU A 144 -0.10 -7.24 14.21
CA LEU A 144 0.94 -7.52 13.23
C LEU A 144 0.55 -8.76 12.42
N CYS A 145 0.45 -8.64 11.10
CA CYS A 145 0.03 -9.74 10.25
C CYS A 145 0.79 -9.84 8.91
N SER A 146 0.71 -11.01 8.29
CA SER A 146 1.07 -11.23 6.89
C SER A 146 -0.08 -11.95 6.20
N ALA A 147 -0.86 -11.18 5.44
CA ALA A 147 -1.96 -11.74 4.65
C ALA A 147 -1.46 -12.77 3.60
N LYS A 148 -0.22 -12.62 3.12
CA LYS A 148 0.42 -13.53 2.16
C LYS A 148 0.83 -14.86 2.80
N LYS A 149 1.37 -14.82 4.03
CA LYS A 149 1.86 -16.01 4.75
C LYS A 149 0.89 -16.59 5.78
N ASN A 150 -0.31 -16.01 5.91
CA ASN A 150 -1.30 -16.35 6.92
C ASN A 150 -0.77 -16.23 8.36
N GLN A 151 0.16 -15.30 8.59
CA GLN A 151 0.76 -15.09 9.91
C GLN A 151 -0.02 -14.01 10.66
N GLY A 152 -0.35 -14.25 11.93
CA GLY A 152 -1.05 -13.29 12.78
C GLY A 152 -2.51 -13.04 12.39
N PHE A 153 -3.05 -13.83 11.45
CA PHE A 153 -4.41 -13.67 10.97
C PHE A 153 -5.44 -14.19 11.97
N ASP A 154 -5.18 -15.32 12.62
CA ASP A 154 -6.05 -15.83 13.69
C ASP A 154 -6.26 -14.79 14.79
N ARG A 155 -5.17 -14.12 15.22
CA ARG A 155 -5.26 -13.00 16.18
C ARG A 155 -6.10 -11.84 15.64
N LEU A 156 -6.00 -11.52 14.35
CA LEU A 156 -6.82 -10.47 13.74
C LEU A 156 -8.30 -10.86 13.79
N LEU A 157 -8.63 -12.11 13.44
CA LEU A 157 -10.00 -12.65 13.50
C LEU A 157 -10.54 -12.60 14.93
N ASP A 158 -9.77 -13.07 15.92
CA ASP A 158 -10.17 -13.05 17.34
C ASP A 158 -10.42 -11.61 17.83
N THR A 159 -9.55 -10.68 17.42
CA THR A 159 -9.70 -9.26 17.75
C THR A 159 -10.95 -8.69 17.10
N VAL A 160 -11.18 -8.96 15.81
CA VAL A 160 -12.39 -8.52 15.11
C VAL A 160 -13.63 -9.09 15.81
N GLY A 161 -13.66 -10.38 16.10
CA GLY A 161 -14.77 -11.02 16.83
C GLY A 161 -15.04 -10.38 18.19
N SER A 162 -13.98 -10.02 18.93
CA SER A 162 -14.09 -9.42 20.27
C SER A 162 -14.62 -7.99 20.26
N TYR A 163 -14.24 -7.18 19.25
CA TYR A 163 -14.58 -5.76 19.19
C TYR A 163 -15.77 -5.45 18.29
N ARG A 164 -16.17 -6.38 17.42
CA ARG A 164 -17.25 -6.15 16.45
C ARG A 164 -18.60 -5.97 17.15
N GLY A 165 -19.03 -6.94 17.95
CA GLY A 165 -20.42 -6.97 18.46
C GLY A 165 -21.42 -6.91 17.29
N ASP A 166 -22.48 -6.09 17.41
CA ASP A 166 -23.50 -5.94 16.37
C ASP A 166 -23.15 -4.89 15.28
N ARG A 167 -21.86 -4.67 15.02
CA ARG A 167 -21.37 -3.64 14.08
C ARG A 167 -21.08 -4.22 12.71
N ASP A 168 -21.29 -3.41 11.69
CA ASP A 168 -20.72 -3.64 10.36
C ASP A 168 -19.21 -3.42 10.38
N VAL A 169 -18.46 -4.16 9.57
CA VAL A 169 -16.99 -4.09 9.52
C VAL A 169 -16.55 -3.36 8.26
N TYR A 170 -15.86 -2.24 8.39
CA TYR A 170 -15.33 -1.48 7.25
C TYR A 170 -13.81 -1.67 7.15
N VAL A 171 -13.34 -2.14 5.99
CA VAL A 171 -11.90 -2.33 5.76
C VAL A 171 -11.35 -1.18 4.94
N VAL A 172 -10.50 -0.36 5.56
CA VAL A 172 -9.93 0.86 4.96
C VAL A 172 -8.41 0.80 4.87
N GLY A 173 -7.84 1.36 3.80
CA GLY A 173 -6.39 1.44 3.64
C GLY A 173 -5.99 1.98 2.27
N ALA A 174 -4.72 2.34 2.13
CA ALA A 174 -4.16 2.75 0.85
C ALA A 174 -4.13 1.60 -0.17
N THR A 175 -3.93 1.90 -1.44
CA THR A 175 -3.68 0.88 -2.48
C THR A 175 -2.46 0.00 -2.14
N ASN A 176 -2.44 -1.23 -2.62
CA ASN A 176 -1.27 -2.13 -2.49
C ASN A 176 -0.80 -2.49 -1.06
N VAL A 177 -1.54 -2.09 -0.01
CA VAL A 177 -1.23 -2.48 1.40
C VAL A 177 -1.63 -3.92 1.72
N GLY A 178 -2.38 -4.57 0.83
CA GLY A 178 -2.88 -5.94 0.99
C GLY A 178 -4.34 -6.05 1.46
N LYS A 179 -5.12 -4.97 1.32
CA LYS A 179 -6.55 -4.92 1.67
C LYS A 179 -7.35 -6.07 1.05
N SER A 180 -7.27 -6.24 -0.28
CA SER A 180 -8.00 -7.31 -0.98
C SER A 180 -7.55 -8.70 -0.54
N THR A 181 -6.25 -8.89 -0.25
CA THR A 181 -5.75 -10.17 0.28
C THR A 181 -6.30 -10.46 1.68
N LEU A 182 -6.38 -9.44 2.54
CA LEU A 182 -6.98 -9.54 3.87
C LEU A 182 -8.47 -9.88 3.77
N ILE A 183 -9.22 -9.19 2.92
CA ILE A 183 -10.65 -9.44 2.73
C ILE A 183 -10.91 -10.84 2.18
N ASN A 184 -10.14 -11.27 1.17
CA ASN A 184 -10.26 -12.62 0.62
C ASN A 184 -9.99 -13.72 1.65
N ARG A 185 -9.23 -13.41 2.70
CA ARG A 185 -9.03 -14.31 3.83
C ARG A 185 -10.21 -14.25 4.80
N LEU A 186 -10.65 -13.05 5.19
CA LEU A 186 -11.81 -12.87 6.06
C LEU A 186 -13.07 -13.54 5.50
N ILE A 187 -13.31 -13.46 4.18
CA ILE A 187 -14.44 -14.13 3.51
C ILE A 187 -14.39 -15.65 3.75
N ARG A 188 -13.23 -16.28 3.60
CA ARG A 188 -13.09 -17.74 3.74
C ARG A 188 -13.38 -18.22 5.17
N ASP A 189 -13.10 -17.38 6.15
CA ASP A 189 -13.19 -17.75 7.56
C ASP A 189 -14.53 -17.34 8.21
N TYR A 190 -15.24 -16.33 7.64
CA TYR A 190 -16.49 -15.79 8.19
C TYR A 190 -17.74 -15.98 7.33
N SER A 191 -17.62 -16.46 6.09
CA SER A 191 -18.80 -16.68 5.25
C SER A 191 -18.85 -18.12 4.77
N ASP A 192 -20.00 -18.76 5.01
CA ASP A 192 -20.43 -19.88 4.18
C ASP A 192 -20.64 -19.32 2.76
N LEU A 193 -19.76 -19.71 1.84
CA LEU A 193 -19.65 -19.22 0.44
C LEU A 193 -20.92 -19.39 -0.42
N GLU A 194 -22.04 -19.80 0.17
CA GLU A 194 -23.34 -19.93 -0.50
C GLU A 194 -24.03 -18.57 -0.72
N GLN A 195 -23.69 -17.52 0.05
CA GLN A 195 -24.29 -16.19 -0.11
C GLN A 195 -23.55 -15.32 -1.14
N GLU A 196 -24.30 -14.72 -2.08
CA GLU A 196 -23.72 -13.91 -3.16
C GLU A 196 -23.14 -12.58 -2.67
N LEU A 197 -21.91 -12.26 -3.09
CA LEU A 197 -21.30 -10.95 -2.90
C LEU A 197 -22.12 -9.86 -3.60
N THR A 198 -22.48 -8.81 -2.88
CA THR A 198 -23.24 -7.70 -3.46
C THR A 198 -22.35 -6.48 -3.68
N VAL A 199 -22.52 -5.81 -4.82
CA VAL A 199 -21.85 -4.54 -5.11
C VAL A 199 -22.87 -3.43 -4.91
N SER A 200 -22.55 -2.47 -4.05
CA SER A 200 -23.37 -1.29 -3.81
C SER A 200 -22.64 -0.03 -4.24
N ARG A 201 -23.38 0.93 -4.79
CA ARG A 201 -22.84 2.26 -5.06
C ARG A 201 -22.89 3.08 -3.79
N TYR A 202 -21.82 3.83 -3.55
CA TYR A 202 -21.80 4.78 -2.46
C TYR A 202 -22.58 6.05 -2.83
N PRO A 203 -23.61 6.46 -2.05
CA PRO A 203 -24.51 7.55 -2.42
C PRO A 203 -23.77 8.85 -2.79
N GLY A 204 -24.07 9.40 -3.98
CA GLY A 204 -23.46 10.64 -4.47
C GLY A 204 -22.05 10.50 -5.04
N THR A 205 -21.57 9.28 -5.28
CA THR A 205 -20.26 8.99 -5.88
C THR A 205 -20.34 7.89 -6.94
N THR A 206 -19.29 7.73 -7.74
CA THR A 206 -19.13 6.60 -8.70
C THR A 206 -18.41 5.41 -8.05
N LEU A 207 -18.15 5.48 -6.75
CA LEU A 207 -17.42 4.46 -6.02
C LEU A 207 -18.32 3.28 -5.67
N ASP A 208 -17.83 2.09 -5.98
CA ASP A 208 -18.48 0.84 -5.60
C ASP A 208 -17.82 0.28 -4.34
N MET A 209 -18.64 -0.12 -3.37
CA MET A 209 -18.24 -0.92 -2.23
C MET A 209 -18.75 -2.34 -2.41
N VAL A 210 -17.92 -3.31 -2.01
CA VAL A 210 -18.33 -4.73 -1.98
C VAL A 210 -18.81 -5.05 -0.59
N ASN A 211 -20.07 -5.48 -0.46
CA ASN A 211 -20.63 -5.93 0.80
C ASN A 211 -20.62 -7.44 0.83
N ILE A 212 -19.90 -7.97 1.80
CA ILE A 212 -19.81 -9.40 2.11
C ILE A 212 -20.76 -9.64 3.27
N PRO A 213 -21.83 -10.42 3.09
CA PRO A 213 -22.72 -10.77 4.19
C PRO A 213 -22.00 -11.69 5.18
N LEU A 214 -22.36 -11.55 6.44
CA LEU A 214 -21.85 -12.34 7.57
C LEU A 214 -23.03 -13.10 8.17
N ASP A 215 -22.77 -14.23 8.84
CA ASP A 215 -23.82 -15.16 9.29
C ASP A 215 -24.84 -14.54 10.26
N ASP A 216 -24.49 -13.44 10.91
CA ASP A 216 -25.32 -12.67 11.84
C ASP A 216 -26.17 -11.58 11.16
N GLY A 217 -26.21 -11.54 9.82
CA GLY A 217 -26.98 -10.56 9.05
C GLY A 217 -26.34 -9.17 8.98
N ARG A 218 -25.08 -9.03 9.42
CA ARG A 218 -24.27 -7.82 9.23
C ARG A 218 -23.38 -7.94 8.00
N PHE A 219 -22.70 -6.85 7.66
CA PHE A 219 -21.85 -6.80 6.49
C PHE A 219 -20.39 -6.50 6.83
N MET A 220 -19.50 -7.07 6.03
CA MET A 220 -18.13 -6.62 5.88
C MET A 220 -18.03 -5.85 4.56
N ILE A 221 -17.61 -4.60 4.66
CA ILE A 221 -17.60 -3.65 3.56
C ILE A 221 -16.15 -3.45 3.12
N ASP A 222 -15.88 -3.85 1.87
CA ASP A 222 -14.66 -3.47 1.18
C ASP A 222 -14.79 -2.04 0.66
N THR A 223 -14.00 -1.11 1.22
CA THR A 223 -13.93 0.26 0.70
C THR A 223 -12.87 0.36 -0.39
N PRO A 224 -13.05 1.21 -1.42
CA PRO A 224 -11.98 1.55 -2.35
C PRO A 224 -10.67 1.94 -1.64
N GLY A 225 -9.54 1.59 -2.26
CA GLY A 225 -8.22 1.94 -1.71
C GLY A 225 -7.86 3.38 -2.01
N ILE A 226 -7.28 4.09 -1.04
CA ILE A 226 -6.78 5.45 -1.25
C ILE A 226 -5.54 5.41 -2.11
N VAL A 227 -5.48 6.27 -3.13
CA VAL A 227 -4.25 6.55 -3.85
C VAL A 227 -3.66 7.85 -3.34
N TYR A 228 -2.40 7.75 -2.91
CA TYR A 228 -1.60 8.91 -2.57
C TYR A 228 -0.61 9.14 -3.70
N PRO A 229 -0.74 10.23 -4.49
CA PRO A 229 0.09 10.45 -5.68
C PRO A 229 1.59 10.51 -5.40
N TRP A 230 1.97 10.79 -4.15
CA TRP A 230 3.36 10.88 -3.70
C TRP A 230 3.95 9.54 -3.24
N ARG A 231 3.15 8.47 -3.15
CA ARG A 231 3.67 7.14 -2.80
C ARG A 231 4.51 6.58 -3.93
N TYR A 232 5.63 5.95 -3.56
CA TYR A 232 6.55 5.38 -4.53
C TYR A 232 5.83 4.39 -5.47
N SER A 233 4.95 3.53 -4.92
CA SER A 233 4.18 2.56 -5.71
C SER A 233 3.30 3.16 -6.81
N GLU A 234 2.93 4.43 -6.69
CA GLU A 234 2.06 5.14 -7.64
C GLU A 234 2.88 5.97 -8.66
N LEU A 235 4.16 6.20 -8.38
CA LEU A 235 5.09 6.90 -9.27
C LEU A 235 5.76 5.95 -10.27
N VAL A 236 5.92 4.67 -9.90
CA VAL A 236 6.57 3.67 -10.75
C VAL A 236 5.57 2.99 -11.67
N THR A 237 6.09 2.44 -12.77
CA THR A 237 5.29 1.58 -13.65
C THR A 237 5.05 0.21 -13.01
N ARG A 238 4.11 -0.55 -13.58
CA ARG A 238 3.81 -1.92 -13.12
C ARG A 238 5.03 -2.85 -13.18
N GLU A 239 5.91 -2.66 -14.15
CA GLU A 239 7.14 -3.46 -14.32
C GLU A 239 8.11 -3.24 -13.15
N ASP A 240 8.24 -1.99 -12.73
CA ASP A 240 9.15 -1.56 -11.67
C ASP A 240 8.54 -1.70 -10.26
N LEU A 241 7.25 -2.04 -10.16
CA LEU A 241 6.52 -2.16 -8.90
C LEU A 241 7.14 -3.19 -7.94
N GLY A 242 7.69 -4.28 -8.47
CA GLY A 242 8.35 -5.30 -7.65
C GLY A 242 9.68 -4.85 -7.02
N ALA A 243 10.21 -3.69 -7.41
CA ALA A 243 11.41 -3.10 -6.82
C ALA A 243 11.09 -2.34 -5.52
N VAL A 244 9.94 -1.65 -5.51
CA VAL A 244 9.42 -0.86 -4.39
C VAL A 244 8.53 -1.68 -3.46
N MET A 245 7.94 -2.76 -3.99
CA MET A 245 7.17 -3.72 -3.21
C MET A 245 7.86 -5.08 -3.21
N PRO A 246 8.69 -5.38 -2.18
CA PRO A 246 9.41 -6.63 -2.13
C PRO A 246 8.47 -7.82 -1.91
N ASP A 247 8.73 -8.91 -2.64
CA ASP A 247 8.01 -10.18 -2.48
C ASP A 247 8.62 -11.12 -1.44
N ASN A 248 9.88 -10.86 -1.08
CA ASN A 248 10.73 -11.69 -0.25
C ASN A 248 11.33 -10.86 0.90
N PRO A 249 11.69 -11.50 2.03
CA PRO A 249 12.34 -10.82 3.15
C PRO A 249 13.56 -10.01 2.71
N LEU A 250 13.67 -8.79 3.24
CA LEU A 250 14.81 -7.92 2.96
C LEU A 250 16.09 -8.54 3.50
N LYS A 251 17.08 -8.73 2.62
CA LYS A 251 18.41 -9.23 3.00
C LYS A 251 19.30 -8.03 3.34
N PRO A 252 19.93 -7.99 4.52
CA PRO A 252 20.84 -6.92 4.88
C PRO A 252 22.07 -6.95 3.97
N ALA A 253 22.35 -5.84 3.28
CA ALA A 253 23.57 -5.66 2.50
C ALA A 253 24.48 -4.65 3.21
N VAL A 254 25.60 -5.12 3.75
CA VAL A 254 26.53 -4.29 4.54
C VAL A 254 27.60 -3.70 3.61
N TYR A 255 27.72 -2.38 3.61
CA TYR A 255 28.75 -1.64 2.89
C TYR A 255 29.61 -0.85 3.86
N GLN A 256 30.93 -0.98 3.74
CA GLN A 256 31.86 -0.13 4.45
C GLN A 256 32.31 1.02 3.55
N LEU A 257 31.98 2.25 3.96
CA LEU A 257 32.16 3.46 3.19
C LEU A 257 33.16 4.40 3.87
N ASN A 258 33.93 5.09 3.05
CA ASN A 258 34.70 6.27 3.39
C ASN A 258 33.89 7.52 3.04
N GLU A 259 34.26 8.64 3.64
CA GLU A 259 33.77 9.96 3.26
C GLU A 259 33.85 10.18 1.74
N GLY A 260 32.83 10.82 1.17
CA GLY A 260 32.76 11.11 -0.27
C GLY A 260 32.40 9.88 -1.11
N GLN A 261 31.62 8.95 -0.58
CA GLN A 261 31.13 7.79 -1.33
C GLN A 261 29.61 7.70 -1.36
N THR A 262 29.12 7.10 -2.44
CA THR A 262 27.71 7.05 -2.79
C THR A 262 27.27 5.61 -3.04
N LEU A 263 26.04 5.31 -2.65
CA LEU A 263 25.31 4.10 -3.02
C LEU A 263 24.06 4.48 -3.81
N PHE A 264 23.92 3.95 -5.01
CA PHE A 264 22.68 3.97 -5.78
C PHE A 264 21.85 2.73 -5.48
N PHE A 265 20.54 2.92 -5.37
CA PHE A 265 19.53 1.88 -5.28
C PHE A 265 18.76 1.88 -6.60
N GLY A 266 19.27 1.15 -7.59
CA GLY A 266 18.88 1.33 -8.99
C GLY A 266 18.98 2.79 -9.43
N ALA A 267 18.10 3.20 -10.33
CA ALA A 267 17.79 4.60 -10.61
C ALA A 267 16.54 5.07 -9.82
N MET A 268 16.35 4.54 -8.62
CA MET A 268 15.23 4.89 -7.74
C MET A 268 15.62 5.83 -6.61
N ALA A 269 16.76 5.61 -5.97
CA ALA A 269 17.27 6.51 -4.95
C ALA A 269 18.79 6.48 -4.89
N ARG A 270 19.36 7.48 -4.23
CA ARG A 270 20.79 7.60 -3.98
C ARG A 270 21.04 7.95 -2.52
N PHE A 271 22.04 7.33 -1.93
CA PHE A 271 22.54 7.65 -0.61
C PHE A 271 23.99 8.13 -0.71
N ASP A 272 24.25 9.31 -0.17
CA ASP A 272 25.56 9.96 -0.18
C ASP A 272 26.10 10.02 1.26
N PHE A 273 27.28 9.44 1.49
CA PHE A 273 28.03 9.62 2.72
C PHE A 273 28.97 10.82 2.55
N ILE A 274 28.50 11.98 2.98
CA ILE A 274 29.12 13.29 2.71
C ILE A 274 30.31 13.54 3.63
N GLN A 275 30.15 13.27 4.93
CA GLN A 275 31.20 13.56 5.92
C GLN A 275 31.16 12.57 7.09
N GLY A 276 32.33 12.09 7.51
CA GLY A 276 32.49 11.29 8.71
C GLY A 276 33.60 10.23 8.60
N GLU A 277 33.94 9.62 9.73
CA GLU A 277 34.92 8.54 9.75
C GLU A 277 34.43 7.30 9.00
N ARG A 278 35.37 6.51 8.47
CA ARG A 278 35.09 5.25 7.77
C ARG A 278 34.20 4.36 8.63
N GLN A 279 32.99 4.09 8.15
CA GLN A 279 31.97 3.37 8.90
C GLN A 279 31.14 2.46 8.01
N SER A 280 30.40 1.55 8.63
CA SER A 280 29.52 0.62 7.93
C SER A 280 28.09 1.13 7.90
N PHE A 281 27.44 0.87 6.77
CA PHE A 281 26.03 1.13 6.52
C PHE A 281 25.38 -0.17 6.07
N THR A 282 24.23 -0.50 6.64
CA THR A 282 23.47 -1.70 6.25
C THR A 282 22.24 -1.28 5.46
N CYS A 283 22.20 -1.65 4.19
CA CYS A 283 21.08 -1.37 3.30
C CYS A 283 20.05 -2.50 3.38
N PHE A 284 18.78 -2.12 3.53
CA PHE A 284 17.62 -3.01 3.49
C PHE A 284 16.72 -2.53 2.35
N VAL A 285 16.87 -3.13 1.17
CA VAL A 285 16.10 -2.83 -0.04
C VAL A 285 15.64 -4.13 -0.71
N GLY A 286 14.63 -4.04 -1.57
CA GLY A 286 14.11 -5.20 -2.29
C GLY A 286 15.18 -5.89 -3.14
N SER A 287 15.12 -7.21 -3.26
CA SER A 287 16.15 -8.00 -3.97
C SER A 287 16.26 -7.69 -5.48
N ARG A 288 15.25 -7.01 -6.05
CA ARG A 288 15.24 -6.54 -7.44
C ARG A 288 15.95 -5.20 -7.63
N VAL A 289 16.32 -4.53 -6.54
CA VAL A 289 17.01 -3.24 -6.57
C VAL A 289 18.51 -3.50 -6.44
N GLY A 290 19.24 -3.29 -7.54
CA GLY A 290 20.69 -3.37 -7.53
C GLY A 290 21.31 -2.24 -6.70
N ILE A 291 22.34 -2.55 -5.91
CA ILE A 291 23.10 -1.55 -5.17
C ILE A 291 24.42 -1.28 -5.90
N HIS A 292 24.62 -0.06 -6.39
CA HIS A 292 25.83 0.34 -7.09
C HIS A 292 26.60 1.38 -6.29
N ARG A 293 27.91 1.16 -6.06
CA ARG A 293 28.77 2.06 -5.30
C ARG A 293 29.64 2.88 -6.22
N THR A 294 29.73 4.18 -5.98
CA THR A 294 30.65 5.09 -6.68
C THR A 294 31.22 6.14 -5.72
N LYS A 295 32.13 6.98 -6.22
CA LYS A 295 32.58 8.19 -5.50
C LYS A 295 31.55 9.30 -5.68
N LEU A 296 31.38 10.11 -4.64
CA LEU A 296 30.43 11.23 -4.63
C LEU A 296 30.69 12.22 -5.79
N GLU A 297 31.97 12.50 -6.09
CA GLU A 297 32.38 13.39 -7.18
C GLU A 297 31.93 12.91 -8.58
N ARG A 298 31.67 11.60 -8.75
CA ARG A 298 31.23 10.99 -10.02
C ARG A 298 29.75 10.60 -10.01
N ALA A 299 29.05 10.84 -8.90
CA ALA A 299 27.70 10.33 -8.72
C ALA A 299 26.70 10.96 -9.70
N ASP A 300 26.79 12.28 -9.91
CA ASP A 300 25.89 13.00 -10.82
C ASP A 300 26.14 12.60 -12.29
N GLU A 301 27.41 12.51 -12.71
CA GLU A 301 27.81 12.04 -14.05
C GLU A 301 27.33 10.60 -14.31
N LEU A 302 27.59 9.68 -13.37
CA LEU A 302 27.16 8.29 -13.49
C LEU A 302 25.64 8.16 -13.66
N TYR A 303 24.86 8.95 -12.93
CA TYR A 303 23.40 8.94 -13.05
C TYR A 303 22.96 9.47 -14.42
N ALA A 304 23.53 10.59 -14.88
CA ALA A 304 23.18 11.16 -16.17
C ALA A 304 23.46 10.20 -17.34
N GLU A 305 24.57 9.47 -17.30
CA GLU A 305 25.00 8.59 -18.40
C GLU A 305 24.35 7.21 -18.36
N HIS A 306 24.13 6.64 -17.16
CA HIS A 306 23.83 5.22 -17.01
C HIS A 306 22.50 4.90 -16.33
N ALA A 307 21.67 5.92 -16.03
CA ALA A 307 20.34 5.66 -15.49
C ALA A 307 19.40 5.07 -16.54
N GLY A 308 18.69 4.00 -16.16
CA GLY A 308 17.88 3.19 -17.07
C GLY A 308 18.62 2.02 -17.72
N GLU A 309 19.95 1.92 -17.54
CA GLU A 309 20.80 0.83 -18.03
C GLU A 309 21.48 0.12 -16.85
N LEU A 310 22.68 0.57 -16.44
CA LEU A 310 23.41 0.04 -15.29
C LEU A 310 22.65 0.32 -13.99
N LEU A 311 22.10 1.54 -13.86
CA LEU A 311 21.26 1.91 -12.74
C LEU A 311 19.81 1.64 -13.12
N SER A 312 19.35 0.44 -12.79
CA SER A 312 17.99 -0.04 -13.04
C SER A 312 17.56 -0.87 -11.82
N PRO A 313 16.27 -0.87 -11.45
CA PRO A 313 15.14 -0.17 -12.07
C PRO A 313 15.06 1.33 -11.71
N PRO A 314 14.25 2.16 -12.39
CA PRO A 314 13.53 1.86 -13.63
C PRO A 314 14.45 1.69 -14.84
N ASN A 315 13.93 1.16 -15.94
CA ASN A 315 14.61 1.11 -17.24
C ASN A 315 14.58 2.47 -17.96
N ARG A 316 15.29 2.59 -19.09
CA ARG A 316 15.41 3.84 -19.86
C ARG A 316 14.06 4.39 -20.37
N GLU A 317 13.09 3.53 -20.64
CA GLU A 317 11.76 3.94 -21.12
C GLU A 317 10.89 4.50 -19.99
N ASN A 318 11.08 4.01 -18.77
CA ASN A 318 10.27 4.36 -17.60
C ASN A 318 10.92 5.45 -16.73
N ILE A 319 12.22 5.69 -16.84
CA ILE A 319 12.91 6.65 -15.98
C ILE A 319 12.36 8.08 -16.09
N GLY A 320 11.98 8.51 -17.30
CA GLY A 320 11.40 9.84 -17.53
C GLY A 320 10.00 10.03 -16.94
N LYS A 321 9.36 8.94 -16.46
CA LYS A 321 8.06 9.00 -15.78
C LYS A 321 8.20 9.32 -14.30
N LEU A 322 9.37 9.11 -13.71
CA LEU A 322 9.63 9.47 -12.32
C LEU A 322 9.82 10.99 -12.17
N PRO A 323 9.28 11.60 -11.10
CA PRO A 323 9.61 12.97 -10.76
C PRO A 323 11.11 13.18 -10.56
N GLU A 324 11.56 14.41 -10.79
CA GLU A 324 12.92 14.83 -10.46
C GLU A 324 13.26 14.52 -9.00
N TRP A 325 14.51 14.16 -8.76
CA TRP A 325 14.98 13.87 -7.40
C TRP A 325 15.12 15.13 -6.56
N THR A 326 14.76 15.01 -5.28
CA THR A 326 15.03 16.00 -4.24
C THR A 326 16.08 15.49 -3.27
N ARG A 327 16.98 16.37 -2.83
CA ARG A 327 18.03 16.07 -1.85
C ARG A 327 17.52 16.30 -0.43
N HIS A 328 17.73 15.31 0.44
CA HIS A 328 17.39 15.35 1.86
C HIS A 328 18.65 15.11 2.68
N GLU A 329 19.09 16.12 3.45
CA GLU A 329 20.30 16.01 4.27
C GLU A 329 19.98 15.63 5.71
N PHE A 330 20.83 14.77 6.27
CA PHE A 330 20.68 14.25 7.62
C PHE A 330 22.01 14.32 8.37
N ARG A 331 22.01 15.00 9.51
CA ARG A 331 23.13 15.02 10.45
C ARG A 331 22.89 14.02 11.57
N ILE A 332 23.61 12.90 11.53
CA ILE A 332 23.58 11.85 12.54
C ILE A 332 24.49 12.25 13.69
N LYS A 333 23.91 12.36 14.89
CA LYS A 333 24.65 12.71 16.11
C LYS A 333 25.48 11.52 16.60
N ARG A 334 26.55 11.80 17.32
CA ARG A 334 27.34 10.77 17.99
C ARG A 334 26.50 10.01 19.01
N GLY A 335 26.73 8.71 19.13
CA GLY A 335 26.03 7.82 20.07
C GLY A 335 24.59 7.49 19.69
N THR A 336 24.05 7.97 18.57
CA THR A 336 22.70 7.62 18.12
C THR A 336 22.71 6.52 17.07
N ARG A 337 21.70 5.65 17.11
CA ARG A 337 21.48 4.60 16.11
C ARG A 337 20.24 4.95 15.29
N MET A 338 20.45 5.33 14.05
CA MET A 338 19.42 5.85 13.17
C MET A 338 19.34 5.04 11.87
N ASP A 339 18.11 4.91 11.36
CA ASP A 339 17.83 4.46 10.01
C ASP A 339 17.45 5.67 9.17
N LEU A 340 18.02 5.78 7.97
CA LEU A 340 17.60 6.71 6.93
C LEU A 340 16.64 5.99 5.99
N PHE A 341 15.36 6.33 6.08
CA PHE A 341 14.26 5.60 5.46
C PHE A 341 13.72 6.34 4.23
N VAL A 342 13.48 5.58 3.17
CA VAL A 342 12.80 6.01 1.93
C VAL A 342 11.50 5.22 1.83
N SER A 343 10.36 5.92 1.95
CA SER A 343 9.04 5.30 1.98
C SER A 343 8.80 4.49 0.71
N GLY A 344 8.45 3.21 0.87
CA GLY A 344 8.21 2.31 -0.24
C GLY A 344 9.46 1.80 -0.98
N LEU A 345 10.69 2.08 -0.52
CA LEU A 345 11.89 1.48 -1.12
C LEU A 345 12.70 0.67 -0.11
N GLY A 346 12.89 1.23 1.10
CA GLY A 346 13.72 0.60 2.12
C GLY A 346 14.41 1.60 3.05
N TRP A 347 15.47 1.16 3.73
CA TRP A 347 16.28 2.05 4.55
C TRP A 347 17.77 1.69 4.56
N VAL A 348 18.56 2.68 4.95
CA VAL A 348 19.99 2.52 5.25
C VAL A 348 20.17 2.71 6.75
N LYS A 349 20.60 1.65 7.43
CA LYS A 349 20.95 1.69 8.85
C LYS A 349 22.38 2.22 9.00
N VAL A 350 22.55 3.24 9.83
CA VAL A 350 23.87 3.77 10.22
C VAL A 350 24.36 2.97 11.42
N ASN A 351 25.41 2.17 11.25
CA ASN A 351 25.84 1.22 12.29
C ASN A 351 26.80 1.84 13.32
N SER A 352 27.51 2.90 12.93
CA SER A 352 28.53 3.54 13.78
C SER A 352 27.93 4.57 14.73
N ASP A 353 28.62 4.79 15.85
CA ASP A 353 28.32 5.80 16.86
C ASP A 353 29.13 7.10 16.69
N GLN A 354 30.02 7.17 15.68
CA GLN A 354 30.91 8.31 15.46
C GLN A 354 30.22 9.55 14.85
N GLY A 355 28.95 9.40 14.45
CA GLY A 355 28.19 10.42 13.73
C GLY A 355 28.55 10.47 12.24
N ALA A 356 27.68 11.11 11.47
CA ALA A 356 27.84 11.23 10.01
C ALA A 356 26.99 12.39 9.48
N LEU A 357 27.45 13.00 8.38
CA LEU A 357 26.61 13.79 7.50
C LEU A 357 26.30 12.94 6.26
N CYS A 358 25.02 12.71 6.03
CA CYS A 358 24.55 11.93 4.89
C CYS A 358 23.49 12.70 4.12
N ALA A 359 23.31 12.37 2.86
CA ALA A 359 22.14 12.79 2.09
C ALA A 359 21.46 11.61 1.42
N ILE A 360 20.15 11.73 1.22
CA ILE A 360 19.38 10.85 0.36
C ILE A 360 18.78 11.68 -0.77
N HIS A 361 18.89 11.18 -1.99
CA HIS A 361 18.13 11.67 -3.14
C HIS A 361 17.04 10.65 -3.49
N ALA A 362 15.82 11.12 -3.63
CA ALA A 362 14.66 10.31 -4.02
C ALA A 362 13.70 11.19 -4.85
N PRO A 363 12.80 10.59 -5.66
CA PRO A 363 11.83 11.36 -6.45
C PRO A 363 10.99 12.30 -5.58
N ARG A 364 10.76 13.51 -6.10
CA ARG A 364 9.96 14.54 -5.42
C ARG A 364 8.61 13.98 -4.98
N GLY A 365 8.26 14.23 -3.73
CA GLY A 365 7.02 13.74 -3.11
C GLY A 365 7.23 12.47 -2.28
N VAL A 366 8.16 11.60 -2.66
CA VAL A 366 8.50 10.42 -1.85
C VAL A 366 9.01 10.86 -0.49
N LYS A 367 8.41 10.33 0.58
CA LYS A 367 8.79 10.70 1.95
C LYS A 367 10.13 10.08 2.31
N VAL A 368 11.08 10.93 2.71
CA VAL A 368 12.40 10.53 3.22
C VAL A 368 12.57 11.07 4.63
N LEU A 369 12.97 10.22 5.57
CA LEU A 369 13.10 10.61 6.98
C LEU A 369 14.22 9.84 7.70
N ALA A 370 14.71 10.42 8.80
CA ALA A 370 15.57 9.73 9.75
C ALA A 370 14.74 9.27 10.95
N ARG A 371 14.87 8.00 11.34
CA ARG A 371 14.17 7.42 12.50
C ARG A 371 15.12 6.63 13.39
N PRO A 372 14.80 6.41 14.68
CA PRO A 372 15.52 5.46 15.51
C PRO A 372 15.54 4.08 14.84
N SER A 373 16.67 3.39 14.94
CA SER A 373 16.85 2.14 14.21
C SER A 373 15.83 1.08 14.63
N LEU A 374 15.12 0.47 13.67
CA LEU A 374 14.11 -0.56 13.93
C LEU A 374 14.72 -1.92 14.28
N ILE A 375 15.86 -2.27 13.68
CA ILE A 375 16.53 -3.56 13.84
C ILE A 375 17.79 -3.40 14.67
#